data_AF-A0A953TVR9-F1
#
_entry.id   AF-A0A953TVR9-F1
#
_cell.length_a   1.000
_cell.length_b   1.000
_cell.length_c   1.000
_cell.angle_alpha   90.00
_cell.angle_beta   90.00
_cell.angle_gamma   90.00
#
_symmetry.space_group_name_H-M   'P 1'
#
loop_
_entity.id
_entity.type
_entity.pdbx_description
1 polymer ?
#
loop_
_entity_poly.entity_id
_entity_poly.type
_entity_poly.pdbx_seq_one_letter_code
_entity_poly.pdbx_strand_id
1 'polypeptide(L)'
;ASVLGFAHDRVAGSTFRVEPNQTIKRGRLRVPKSCGFSHSSVLYSEASEYPPSKDVVEEAIAKSGVDPLYSIMLLSSGVFDVTIVPELSSISPGSQQTRLVTFPSFNTDQLTALRTELQPSRYSVIHGVPPAPENQWRKWAIARLNHTDSLEGEEGYSTSTLDYRETLEYLLQIYTNHGTTERILIAPTGSKMQAVAVGIFRSFIRDVQIVYPTPRTFTSPTSYTIGVRQLYSLALDTISLPSRT
;
A
#
# COMPACT_ATOMS: atom_id res chain seq x y z
N ALA A 1 -24.92 -33.76 6.80
CA ALA A 1 -23.72 -34.55 6.47
C ALA A 1 -23.65 -34.68 4.95
N SER A 2 -22.83 -33.86 4.30
CA SER A 2 -22.39 -34.05 2.92
C SER A 2 -20.94 -33.62 2.83
N VAL A 3 -20.08 -34.62 2.70
CA VAL A 3 -18.66 -34.53 2.33
C VAL A 3 -18.61 -34.81 0.84
N LEU A 4 -17.90 -33.97 0.08
CA LEU A 4 -17.34 -34.18 -1.28
C LEU A 4 -16.86 -32.79 -1.73
N GLY A 5 -15.66 -32.55 -2.20
CA GLY A 5 -14.49 -33.36 -2.52
C GLY A 5 -13.48 -32.39 -3.13
N PHE A 6 -12.20 -32.58 -2.85
CA PHE A 6 -11.11 -31.79 -3.43
C PHE A 6 -11.12 -31.90 -4.95
N ALA A 7 -11.09 -30.76 -5.64
CA ALA A 7 -10.69 -30.66 -7.03
C ALA A 7 -9.71 -29.50 -7.16
N HIS A 8 -8.42 -29.84 -7.21
CA HIS A 8 -7.41 -29.04 -7.87
C HIS A 8 -7.83 -28.91 -9.33
N ASP A 9 -8.04 -27.69 -9.83
CA ASP A 9 -7.84 -27.47 -11.25
C ASP A 9 -7.41 -26.05 -11.60
N ARG A 10 -6.64 -26.02 -12.68
CA ARG A 10 -5.80 -24.95 -13.22
C ARG A 10 -6.60 -23.71 -13.60
N VAL A 11 -6.12 -22.53 -13.19
CA VAL A 11 -6.57 -21.27 -13.80
C VAL A 11 -5.66 -20.96 -14.99
N ALA A 12 -6.16 -21.34 -16.16
CA ALA A 12 -5.66 -20.91 -17.46
C ALA A 12 -5.87 -19.40 -17.64
N GLY A 13 -4.94 -18.77 -18.37
CA GLY A 13 -4.83 -17.32 -18.52
C GLY A 13 -6.07 -16.64 -19.09
N SER A 14 -6.43 -15.53 -18.48
CA SER A 14 -7.37 -14.55 -19.00
C SER A 14 -6.60 -13.42 -19.69
N THR A 15 -6.63 -13.40 -21.02
CA THR A 15 -6.07 -12.34 -21.87
C THR A 15 -7.09 -11.20 -21.99
N PHE A 16 -6.74 -10.01 -21.50
CA PHE A 16 -7.53 -8.79 -21.71
C PHE A 16 -7.27 -8.22 -23.12
N ARG A 17 -8.33 -7.95 -23.89
CA ARG A 17 -8.28 -7.32 -25.22
C ARG A 17 -8.69 -5.84 -25.10
N VAL A 18 -7.87 -4.94 -25.61
CA VAL A 18 -8.20 -3.50 -25.75
C VAL A 18 -8.17 -3.15 -27.24
N GLU A 19 -9.26 -2.55 -27.72
CA GLU A 19 -9.46 -2.14 -29.12
C GLU A 19 -8.47 -1.04 -29.56
N PRO A 20 -7.98 -1.07 -30.82
CA PRO A 20 -6.96 -0.14 -31.29
C PRO A 20 -7.59 1.05 -32.01
N ASN A 21 -7.45 2.26 -31.47
CA ASN A 21 -7.37 3.48 -32.30
C ASN A 21 -7.13 4.73 -31.44
N GLN A 22 -5.87 5.13 -31.24
CA GLN A 22 -5.47 6.55 -31.23
C GLN A 22 -4.01 6.69 -31.67
N THR A 23 -3.83 7.39 -32.79
CA THR A 23 -2.54 7.68 -33.44
C THR A 23 -1.87 8.88 -32.76
N ILE A 24 -0.69 8.71 -32.16
CA ILE A 24 0.15 9.82 -31.68
C ILE A 24 1.49 9.84 -32.44
N LYS A 25 1.85 11.03 -32.94
CA LYS A 25 2.97 11.32 -33.83
C LYS A 25 4.34 10.97 -33.21
N ARG A 26 5.22 10.48 -34.09
CA ARG A 26 6.59 10.00 -33.84
C ARG A 26 7.50 11.05 -33.21
N GLY A 27 7.82 10.87 -31.92
CA GLY A 27 9.10 11.26 -31.34
C GLY A 27 9.90 9.99 -31.04
N ARG A 28 11.15 9.89 -31.51
CA ARG A 28 12.05 8.76 -31.19
C ARG A 28 12.38 8.76 -29.69
N LEU A 29 11.54 8.11 -28.89
CA LEU A 29 11.90 7.67 -27.54
C LEU A 29 12.83 6.47 -27.69
N ARG A 30 14.08 6.61 -27.24
CA ARG A 30 14.95 5.44 -26.98
C ARG A 30 14.24 4.59 -25.92
N VAL A 31 13.74 3.44 -26.33
CA VAL A 31 13.21 2.41 -25.43
C VAL A 31 14.41 1.85 -24.64
N PRO A 32 14.44 1.92 -23.31
CA PRO A 32 15.45 1.22 -22.53
C PRO A 32 15.33 -0.27 -22.83
N LYS A 33 16.46 -0.92 -23.16
CA LYS A 33 16.53 -2.39 -23.27
C LYS A 33 16.03 -2.98 -21.94
N SER A 34 14.96 -3.79 -22.03
CA SER A 34 14.36 -4.61 -20.97
C SER A 34 14.44 -4.00 -19.56
N CYS A 35 13.47 -3.16 -19.21
CA CYS A 35 13.22 -2.78 -17.83
C CYS A 35 12.62 -3.98 -17.10
N GLY A 36 13.45 -4.94 -16.73
CA GLY A 36 13.07 -6.12 -15.95
C GLY A 36 14.01 -6.27 -14.76
N PHE A 37 13.50 -6.84 -13.66
CA PHE A 37 14.28 -7.12 -12.46
C PHE A 37 15.18 -8.36 -12.70
N SER A 38 16.21 -8.25 -13.53
CA SER A 38 17.11 -9.36 -13.80
C SER A 38 17.93 -9.73 -12.56
N HIS A 39 17.84 -10.99 -12.11
CA HIS A 39 18.60 -11.54 -10.99
C HIS A 39 18.39 -10.85 -9.62
N SER A 40 17.22 -10.26 -9.41
CA SER A 40 16.87 -9.63 -8.13
C SER A 40 15.88 -10.47 -7.34
N SER A 41 16.09 -10.57 -6.03
CA SER A 41 15.16 -11.21 -5.11
C SER A 41 14.92 -10.35 -3.87
N VAL A 42 13.68 -10.36 -3.38
CA VAL A 42 13.33 -9.77 -2.08
C VAL A 42 13.23 -10.88 -1.06
N LEU A 43 14.11 -10.83 -0.05
CA LEU A 43 14.03 -11.70 1.12
C LEU A 43 13.26 -10.96 2.22
N TYR A 44 12.27 -11.63 2.80
CA TYR A 44 11.48 -11.06 3.88
C TYR A 44 11.07 -12.15 4.87
N SER A 45 10.73 -11.74 6.08
CA SER A 45 10.30 -12.65 7.13
C SER A 45 9.09 -12.12 7.87
N GLU A 46 8.30 -13.05 8.38
CA GLU A 46 7.39 -12.74 9.48
C GLU A 46 8.20 -12.59 10.78
N ALA A 47 7.82 -11.63 11.62
CA ALA A 47 8.40 -11.46 12.95
C ALA A 47 7.71 -12.38 13.96
N SER A 48 8.42 -12.78 15.00
CA SER A 48 7.82 -13.54 16.10
C SER A 48 6.89 -12.67 16.93
N GLU A 49 7.30 -11.43 17.18
CA GLU A 49 6.55 -10.46 17.96
C GLU A 49 6.42 -9.14 17.21
N TYR A 50 5.19 -8.65 17.12
CA TYR A 50 4.84 -7.37 16.50
C TYR A 50 4.36 -6.39 17.57
N PRO A 51 5.19 -5.45 18.05
CA PRO A 51 4.70 -4.33 18.84
C PRO A 51 3.83 -3.38 17.97
N PRO A 52 2.95 -2.57 18.58
CA PRO A 52 2.49 -2.66 19.97
C PRO A 52 1.67 -3.94 20.23
N SER A 53 1.55 -4.35 21.50
CA SER A 53 0.66 -5.45 21.90
C SER A 53 -0.81 -5.01 21.89
N LYS A 54 -1.72 -5.98 21.88
CA LYS A 54 -3.17 -5.73 21.85
C LYS A 54 -3.63 -4.90 23.04
N ASP A 55 -3.21 -5.27 24.25
CA ASP A 55 -3.63 -4.62 25.49
C ASP A 55 -3.22 -3.14 25.52
N VAL A 56 -2.00 -2.83 25.06
CA VAL A 56 -1.49 -1.44 24.97
C VAL A 56 -2.35 -0.61 24.03
N VAL A 57 -2.79 -1.19 22.90
CA VAL A 57 -3.62 -0.50 21.92
C VAL A 57 -5.06 -0.34 22.43
N GLU A 58 -5.62 -1.36 23.07
CA GLU A 58 -6.97 -1.27 23.63
C GLU A 58 -7.05 -0.22 24.74
N GLU A 59 -6.04 -0.12 25.59
CA GLU A 59 -5.93 0.94 26.59
C GLU A 59 -5.86 2.33 25.94
N ALA A 60 -5.10 2.47 24.85
CA ALA A 60 -5.01 3.71 24.09
C ALA A 60 -6.35 4.13 23.49
N ILE A 61 -7.07 3.18 22.89
CA ILE A 61 -8.39 3.40 22.28
C ILE A 61 -9.43 3.76 23.35
N ALA A 62 -9.37 3.14 24.53
CA ALA A 62 -10.26 3.46 25.63
C ALA A 62 -10.02 4.89 26.14
N LYS A 63 -8.75 5.29 26.29
CA LYS A 63 -8.37 6.66 26.69
C LYS A 63 -8.68 7.71 25.62
N SER A 64 -8.58 7.37 24.34
CA SER A 64 -8.89 8.29 23.24
C SER A 64 -10.37 8.66 23.15
N GLY A 65 -11.27 7.85 23.72
CA GLY A 65 -12.69 8.20 23.86
C GLY A 65 -12.96 9.32 24.89
N VAL A 66 -11.98 9.61 25.76
CA VAL A 66 -12.04 10.65 26.79
C VAL A 66 -11.25 11.89 26.38
N ASP A 67 -10.09 11.69 25.72
CA ASP A 67 -9.26 12.75 25.16
C ASP A 67 -8.72 12.34 23.77
N PRO A 68 -9.16 12.98 22.67
CA PRO A 68 -8.69 12.69 21.32
C PRO A 68 -7.17 12.80 21.12
N LEU A 69 -6.45 13.52 21.99
CA LEU A 69 -5.00 13.68 21.90
C LEU A 69 -4.22 12.42 22.34
N TYR A 70 -4.86 11.50 23.07
CA TYR A 70 -4.19 10.32 23.62
C TYR A 70 -3.85 9.25 22.58
N SER A 71 -4.68 9.07 21.55
CA SER A 71 -4.41 8.16 20.43
C SER A 71 -3.21 8.63 19.61
N ILE A 72 -3.03 9.94 19.49
CA ILE A 72 -1.90 10.56 18.78
C ILE A 72 -0.60 10.33 19.56
N MET A 73 -0.61 10.38 20.90
CA MET A 73 0.59 10.24 21.73
C MET A 73 1.13 8.80 21.86
N LEU A 74 0.35 7.77 21.57
CA LEU A 74 0.73 6.38 21.90
C LEU A 74 1.96 5.90 21.12
N LEU A 75 2.13 6.34 19.87
CA LEU A 75 3.15 5.81 18.95
C LEU A 75 3.84 6.90 18.11
N SER A 76 3.54 8.17 18.37
CA SER A 76 4.06 9.28 17.58
C SER A 76 5.51 9.60 17.94
N SER A 77 6.31 9.68 16.88
CA SER A 77 7.62 10.32 16.86
C SER A 77 7.59 11.48 15.84
N GLY A 78 6.44 12.17 15.76
CA GLY A 78 6.15 13.32 14.89
C GLY A 78 6.36 13.09 13.39
N VAL A 79 5.70 13.87 12.54
CA VAL A 79 6.00 13.97 11.11
C VAL A 79 6.37 15.42 10.80
N PHE A 80 7.38 15.64 9.95
CA PHE A 80 7.87 16.99 9.60
C PHE A 80 7.24 17.52 8.32
N ASP A 81 7.14 16.66 7.28
CA ASP A 81 6.83 17.07 5.91
C ASP A 81 6.45 15.84 5.04
N VAL A 82 5.59 16.00 4.05
CA VAL A 82 5.30 15.01 3.01
C VAL A 82 6.27 15.21 1.86
N THR A 83 7.23 14.30 1.75
CA THR A 83 8.20 14.32 0.64
C THR A 83 7.58 13.68 -0.60
N ILE A 84 7.56 14.43 -1.69
CA ILE A 84 7.34 13.91 -3.04
C ILE A 84 8.69 13.48 -3.58
N VAL A 85 8.84 12.20 -3.95
CA VAL A 85 10.09 11.71 -4.54
C VAL A 85 10.17 12.22 -5.99
N PRO A 86 11.11 13.11 -6.34
CA PRO A 86 11.14 13.74 -7.68
C PRO A 86 11.24 12.72 -8.82
N GLU A 87 12.00 11.63 -8.62
CA GLU A 87 12.18 10.53 -9.57
C GLU A 87 10.89 9.72 -9.81
N LEU A 88 9.93 9.83 -8.88
CA LEU A 88 8.63 9.17 -8.92
C LEU A 88 7.47 10.14 -9.14
N SER A 89 7.77 11.41 -9.43
CA SER A 89 6.76 12.43 -9.74
C SER A 89 6.10 12.14 -11.08
N SER A 90 4.80 12.47 -11.20
CA SER A 90 4.08 12.46 -12.46
C SER A 90 3.61 13.86 -12.81
N ILE A 91 3.59 14.18 -14.10
CA ILE A 91 3.08 15.44 -14.63
C ILE A 91 1.62 15.20 -15.04
N SER A 92 0.68 15.70 -14.26
CA SER A 92 -0.71 15.82 -14.69
C SER A 92 -1.06 17.30 -14.88
N PRO A 93 -1.58 17.72 -16.05
CA PRO A 93 -2.13 19.05 -16.22
C PRO A 93 -3.36 19.24 -15.31
N GLY A 94 -3.57 20.47 -14.83
CA GLY A 94 -4.43 20.79 -13.69
C GLY A 94 -5.92 20.46 -13.80
N SER A 95 -6.56 20.53 -12.62
CA SER A 95 -7.98 20.34 -12.26
C SER A 95 -8.54 18.91 -12.19
N GLN A 96 -7.71 17.88 -12.05
CA GLN A 96 -8.21 16.54 -11.72
C GLN A 96 -8.36 16.39 -10.21
N GLN A 97 -9.50 15.79 -9.78
CA GLN A 97 -9.66 15.35 -8.40
C GLN A 97 -8.46 14.47 -8.01
N THR A 98 -7.94 14.66 -6.80
CA THR A 98 -6.82 13.88 -6.30
C THR A 98 -7.34 12.71 -5.47
N ARG A 99 -6.83 11.51 -5.77
CA ARG A 99 -7.08 10.32 -4.97
C ARG A 99 -5.84 9.91 -4.25
N LEU A 100 -5.93 9.79 -2.93
CA LEU A 100 -4.89 9.22 -2.12
C LEU A 100 -5.17 7.73 -1.90
N VAL A 101 -4.29 6.89 -2.45
CA VAL A 101 -4.17 5.49 -2.06
C VAL A 101 -3.27 5.40 -0.85
N THR A 102 -3.81 4.99 0.29
CA THR A 102 -3.08 4.96 1.56
C THR A 102 -3.12 3.58 2.20
N PHE A 103 -2.09 3.29 2.98
CA PHE A 103 -1.89 2.05 3.70
C PHE A 103 -1.74 2.38 5.20
N PRO A 104 -2.85 2.48 5.95
CA PRO A 104 -2.83 2.89 7.34
C PRO A 104 -1.95 1.97 8.19
N SER A 105 -1.24 2.56 9.14
CA SER A 105 -0.37 1.86 10.09
C SER A 105 -0.72 2.27 11.52
N PHE A 106 -0.03 1.71 12.51
CA PHE A 106 -0.17 2.17 13.89
C PHE A 106 0.36 3.59 14.13
N ASN A 107 1.15 4.14 13.21
CA ASN A 107 1.59 5.53 13.28
C ASN A 107 0.55 6.45 12.62
N THR A 108 -0.37 6.97 13.44
CA THR A 108 -1.48 7.83 13.00
C THR A 108 -1.05 9.17 12.42
N ASP A 109 0.16 9.64 12.76
CA ASP A 109 0.69 10.91 12.25
C ASP A 109 0.94 10.84 10.75
N GLN A 110 1.25 9.66 10.22
CA GLN A 110 1.52 9.46 8.80
C GLN A 110 0.30 9.82 7.95
N LEU A 111 -0.86 9.24 8.26
CA LEU A 111 -2.09 9.54 7.54
C LEU A 111 -2.56 10.97 7.81
N THR A 112 -2.42 11.45 9.04
CA THR A 112 -2.78 12.82 9.41
C THR A 112 -1.99 13.85 8.59
N ALA A 113 -0.66 13.70 8.51
CA ALA A 113 0.20 14.57 7.71
C ALA A 113 -0.17 14.54 6.23
N LEU A 114 -0.39 13.35 5.66
CA LEU A 114 -0.83 13.19 4.27
C LEU A 114 -2.15 13.91 4.00
N ARG A 115 -3.12 13.84 4.91
CA ARG A 115 -4.41 14.52 4.78
C ARG A 115 -4.25 16.04 4.83
N THR A 116 -3.47 16.54 5.77
CA THR A 116 -3.28 17.98 5.98
C THR A 116 -2.53 18.62 4.81
N GLU A 117 -1.48 17.98 4.32
CA GLU A 117 -0.60 18.58 3.30
C GLU A 117 -1.11 18.37 1.88
N LEU A 118 -1.62 17.18 1.55
CA LEU A 118 -2.04 16.86 0.18
C LEU A 118 -3.50 17.24 -0.10
N GLN A 119 -4.32 17.41 0.95
CA GLN A 119 -5.75 17.69 0.89
C GLN A 119 -6.49 16.90 -0.20
N PRO A 120 -6.38 15.56 -0.22
CA PRO A 120 -6.93 14.76 -1.29
C PRO A 120 -8.46 14.79 -1.28
N SER A 121 -9.06 14.77 -2.49
CA SER A 121 -10.52 14.82 -2.65
C SER A 121 -11.19 13.46 -2.47
N ARG A 122 -10.45 12.37 -2.69
CA ARG A 122 -10.92 10.97 -2.60
C ARG A 122 -9.87 10.09 -1.93
N TYR A 123 -10.32 8.98 -1.36
CA TYR A 123 -9.47 8.03 -0.65
C TYR A 123 -9.72 6.61 -1.15
N SER A 124 -8.64 5.85 -1.35
CA SER A 124 -8.70 4.40 -1.43
C SER A 124 -7.78 3.85 -0.35
N VAL A 125 -8.35 3.13 0.62
CA VAL A 125 -7.65 2.69 1.82
C VAL A 125 -7.41 1.19 1.72
N ILE A 126 -6.14 0.79 1.71
CA ILE A 126 -5.75 -0.62 1.63
C ILE A 126 -5.25 -1.07 3.01
N HIS A 127 -6.10 -1.78 3.75
CA HIS A 127 -5.75 -2.31 5.07
C HIS A 127 -4.86 -3.54 4.94
N GLY A 128 -3.78 -3.57 5.73
CA GLY A 128 -2.96 -4.76 5.91
C GLY A 128 -3.57 -5.73 6.92
N VAL A 129 -3.70 -6.99 6.55
CA VAL A 129 -4.16 -8.10 7.37
C VAL A 129 -3.00 -9.09 7.55
N PRO A 130 -2.43 -9.19 8.76
CA PRO A 130 -1.47 -10.24 9.05
C PRO A 130 -2.10 -11.62 8.87
N PRO A 131 -1.43 -12.59 8.23
CA PRO A 131 -1.99 -13.92 8.00
C PRO A 131 -2.18 -14.70 9.31
N ALA A 132 -1.32 -14.48 10.30
CA ALA A 132 -1.42 -15.10 11.62
C ALA A 132 -2.72 -14.68 12.34
N PRO A 133 -3.59 -15.62 12.75
CA PRO A 133 -4.87 -15.32 13.41
C PRO A 133 -4.74 -14.43 14.65
N GLU A 134 -3.70 -14.65 15.45
CA GLU A 134 -3.40 -13.86 16.66
C GLU A 134 -3.11 -12.38 16.38
N ASN A 135 -2.81 -12.02 15.14
CA ASN A 135 -2.48 -10.67 14.71
C ASN A 135 -3.59 -10.01 13.88
N GLN A 136 -4.69 -10.70 13.58
CA GLN A 136 -5.79 -10.16 12.75
C GLN A 136 -6.50 -8.95 13.40
N TRP A 137 -6.49 -8.85 14.74
CA TRP A 137 -7.04 -7.70 15.47
C TRP A 137 -6.41 -6.36 15.04
N ARG A 138 -5.16 -6.40 14.53
CA ARG A 138 -4.41 -5.21 14.15
C ARG A 138 -5.11 -4.41 13.04
N LYS A 139 -5.79 -5.08 12.10
CA LYS A 139 -6.59 -4.41 11.04
C LYS A 139 -7.58 -3.41 11.66
N TRP A 140 -8.41 -3.90 12.57
CA TRP A 140 -9.49 -3.13 13.16
C TRP A 140 -8.98 -2.05 14.10
N ALA A 141 -7.92 -2.36 14.86
CA ALA A 141 -7.27 -1.39 15.72
C ALA A 141 -6.66 -0.24 14.93
N ILE A 142 -5.94 -0.53 13.84
CA ILE A 142 -5.37 0.48 12.94
C ILE A 142 -6.48 1.34 12.32
N ALA A 143 -7.54 0.73 11.79
CA ALA A 143 -8.66 1.44 11.18
C ALA A 143 -9.29 2.43 12.16
N ARG A 144 -9.52 1.97 13.41
CA ARG A 144 -10.09 2.79 14.48
C ARG A 144 -9.18 3.93 14.91
N LEU A 145 -7.88 3.68 15.07
CA LEU A 145 -6.89 4.70 15.46
C LEU A 145 -6.73 5.79 14.38
N ASN A 146 -6.82 5.41 13.11
CA ASN A 146 -6.66 6.33 11.98
C ASN A 146 -7.98 6.98 11.55
N HIS A 147 -9.11 6.60 12.15
CA HIS A 147 -10.46 7.02 11.76
C HIS A 147 -10.70 6.83 10.25
N THR A 148 -10.31 5.68 9.71
CA THR A 148 -10.45 5.42 8.27
C THR A 148 -11.91 5.31 7.87
N ASP A 149 -12.74 4.67 8.69
CA ASP A 149 -14.17 4.46 8.43
C ASP A 149 -14.99 5.77 8.31
N SER A 150 -14.42 6.92 8.70
CA SER A 150 -15.05 8.23 8.58
C SER A 150 -14.50 9.06 7.42
N LEU A 151 -13.66 8.49 6.56
CA LEU A 151 -13.15 9.17 5.37
C LEU A 151 -14.25 9.24 4.31
N GLU A 152 -14.65 10.46 3.95
CA GLU A 152 -15.64 10.68 2.91
C GLU A 152 -15.13 10.21 1.53
N GLY A 153 -15.94 9.41 0.83
CA GLY A 153 -15.59 8.88 -0.50
C GLY A 153 -14.51 7.79 -0.47
N GLU A 154 -14.39 7.08 0.65
CA GLU A 154 -13.49 5.94 0.82
C GLU A 154 -13.92 4.71 0.01
N GLU A 155 -12.95 4.13 -0.69
CA GLU A 155 -12.99 2.73 -1.11
C GLU A 155 -12.05 1.91 -0.20
N GLY A 156 -12.62 1.04 0.63
CA GLY A 156 -11.88 0.21 1.58
C GLY A 156 -11.53 -1.16 1.01
N TYR A 157 -10.26 -1.55 1.09
CA TYR A 157 -9.72 -2.84 0.67
C TYR A 157 -8.97 -3.53 1.81
N SER A 158 -8.78 -4.84 1.72
CA SER A 158 -8.00 -5.61 2.69
C SER A 158 -7.07 -6.56 1.95
N THR A 159 -5.81 -6.58 2.37
CA THR A 159 -4.72 -7.33 1.72
C THR A 159 -3.82 -7.93 2.77
N SER A 160 -3.20 -9.06 2.46
CA SER A 160 -2.15 -9.67 3.25
C SER A 160 -0.97 -8.72 3.47
N THR A 161 -0.42 -8.70 4.68
CA THR A 161 0.83 -7.97 4.97
C THR A 161 2.08 -8.71 4.47
N LEU A 162 1.94 -9.96 4.01
CA LEU A 162 3.04 -10.80 3.55
C LEU A 162 2.92 -11.17 2.07
N ASP A 163 1.73 -11.10 1.46
CA ASP A 163 1.54 -11.36 0.03
C ASP A 163 1.34 -10.06 -0.75
N TYR A 164 2.33 -9.70 -1.55
CA TYR A 164 2.29 -8.48 -2.37
C TYR A 164 1.25 -8.55 -3.50
N ARG A 165 0.86 -9.75 -3.94
CA ARG A 165 0.02 -9.95 -5.14
C ARG A 165 -1.36 -9.36 -4.96
N GLU A 166 -1.95 -9.56 -3.78
CA GLU A 166 -3.25 -8.99 -3.42
C GLU A 166 -3.21 -7.46 -3.48
N THR A 167 -2.13 -6.86 -2.98
CA THR A 167 -1.95 -5.40 -3.05
C THR A 167 -1.78 -4.93 -4.49
N LEU A 168 -0.98 -5.64 -5.28
CA LEU A 168 -0.77 -5.30 -6.69
C LEU A 168 -2.07 -5.37 -7.49
N GLU A 169 -2.91 -6.38 -7.25
CA GLU A 169 -4.23 -6.53 -7.87
C GLU A 169 -5.12 -5.33 -7.59
N TYR A 170 -5.25 -4.91 -6.32
CA TYR A 170 -6.05 -3.74 -5.99
C TYR A 170 -5.47 -2.44 -6.54
N LEU A 171 -4.14 -2.27 -6.58
CA LEU A 171 -3.53 -1.10 -7.21
C LEU A 171 -3.87 -1.01 -8.71
N LEU A 172 -3.85 -2.14 -9.42
CA LEU A 172 -4.26 -2.22 -10.82
C LEU A 172 -5.75 -1.92 -11.00
N GLN A 173 -6.60 -2.42 -10.10
CA GLN A 173 -8.03 -2.15 -10.11
C GLN A 173 -8.33 -0.66 -9.88
N ILE A 174 -7.73 -0.06 -8.86
CA ILE A 174 -7.87 1.37 -8.56
C ILE A 174 -7.43 2.21 -9.76
N TYR A 175 -6.27 1.88 -10.36
CA TYR A 175 -5.78 2.58 -11.54
C TYR A 175 -6.72 2.44 -12.74
N THR A 176 -7.26 1.24 -12.97
CA THR A 176 -8.20 0.99 -14.07
C THR A 176 -9.49 1.80 -13.89
N ASN A 177 -9.98 1.91 -12.66
CA ASN A 177 -11.23 2.60 -12.35
C ASN A 177 -11.08 4.13 -12.37
N HIS A 178 -9.96 4.65 -11.88
CA HIS A 178 -9.82 6.07 -11.56
C HIS A 178 -8.67 6.79 -12.27
N GLY A 179 -7.72 6.05 -12.85
CA GLY A 179 -6.47 6.63 -13.39
C GLY A 179 -6.66 7.55 -14.60
N THR A 180 -7.84 7.53 -15.24
CA THR A 180 -8.17 8.43 -16.36
C THR A 180 -8.81 9.75 -15.92
N THR A 181 -9.48 9.75 -14.76
CA THR A 181 -10.28 10.89 -14.25
C THR A 181 -9.64 11.59 -13.08
N GLU A 182 -8.77 10.90 -12.35
CA GLU A 182 -8.22 11.35 -11.08
C GLU A 182 -6.70 11.25 -11.08
N ARG A 183 -6.05 12.20 -10.41
CA ARG A 183 -4.61 12.11 -10.15
C ARG A 183 -4.38 11.20 -8.96
N ILE A 184 -3.79 10.03 -9.21
CA ILE A 184 -3.51 9.02 -8.19
C ILE A 184 -2.18 9.32 -7.49
N LEU A 185 -2.29 9.53 -6.17
CA LEU A 185 -1.18 9.62 -5.23
C LEU A 185 -1.14 8.33 -4.41
N ILE A 186 0.03 7.75 -4.19
CA ILE A 186 0.18 6.50 -3.43
C ILE A 186 1.15 6.74 -2.28
N ALA A 187 0.72 6.44 -1.05
CA ALA A 187 1.51 6.57 0.17
C ALA A 187 1.75 5.20 0.81
N PRO A 188 2.84 4.47 0.48
CA PRO A 188 3.09 3.11 0.96
C PRO A 188 3.59 3.08 2.41
N THR A 189 2.76 3.52 3.35
CA THR A 189 3.04 3.62 4.79
C THR A 189 2.75 2.33 5.57
N GLY A 190 2.22 1.31 4.91
CA GLY A 190 1.81 0.04 5.51
C GLY A 190 2.95 -0.96 5.64
N SER A 191 2.66 -2.23 5.34
CA SER A 191 3.64 -3.31 5.40
C SER A 191 4.71 -3.20 4.32
N LYS A 192 5.88 -3.81 4.57
CA LYS A 192 6.98 -3.88 3.60
C LYS A 192 6.54 -4.55 2.29
N MET A 193 5.70 -5.58 2.34
CA MET A 193 5.23 -6.28 1.13
C MET A 193 4.20 -5.47 0.35
N GLN A 194 3.40 -4.63 1.01
CA GLN A 194 2.58 -3.62 0.34
C GLN A 194 3.47 -2.58 -0.36
N ALA A 195 4.55 -2.12 0.26
CA ALA A 195 5.51 -1.22 -0.38
C ALA A 195 6.21 -1.88 -1.59
N VAL A 196 6.54 -3.17 -1.51
CA VAL A 196 7.05 -3.96 -2.65
C VAL A 196 6.03 -3.96 -3.80
N ALA A 197 4.75 -4.22 -3.50
CA ALA A 197 3.69 -4.17 -4.51
C ALA A 197 3.60 -2.79 -5.19
N VAL A 198 3.70 -1.71 -4.42
CA VAL A 198 3.72 -0.33 -4.94
C VAL A 198 4.95 -0.09 -5.82
N GLY A 199 6.13 -0.59 -5.43
CA GLY A 199 7.34 -0.48 -6.25
C GLY A 199 7.21 -1.23 -7.59
N ILE A 200 6.70 -2.45 -7.55
CA ILE A 200 6.40 -3.24 -8.76
C ILE A 200 5.40 -2.49 -9.63
N PHE A 201 4.27 -2.05 -9.07
CA PHE A 201 3.25 -1.28 -9.77
C PHE A 201 3.83 -0.01 -10.45
N ARG A 202 4.62 0.78 -9.72
CA ARG A 202 5.23 2.02 -10.20
C ARG A 202 6.27 1.80 -11.30
N SER A 203 6.85 0.60 -11.39
CA SER A 203 7.76 0.24 -12.48
C SER A 203 7.05 0.17 -13.84
N PHE A 204 5.75 -0.15 -13.83
CA PHE A 204 4.91 -0.27 -15.02
C PHE A 204 4.07 0.99 -15.28
N ILE A 205 3.51 1.57 -14.22
CA ILE A 205 2.60 2.71 -14.29
C ILE A 205 3.36 3.99 -13.91
N ARG A 206 3.57 4.89 -14.87
CA ARG A 206 4.47 6.05 -14.73
C ARG A 206 3.79 7.36 -14.38
N ASP A 207 2.48 7.42 -14.55
CA ASP A 207 1.61 8.58 -14.35
C ASP A 207 1.04 8.67 -12.93
N VAL A 208 1.38 7.74 -12.05
CA VAL A 208 1.10 7.84 -10.61
C VAL A 208 2.25 8.49 -9.85
N GLN A 209 1.93 9.18 -8.77
CA GLN A 209 2.91 9.81 -7.90
C GLN A 209 3.03 9.09 -6.57
N ILE A 210 4.26 8.80 -6.15
CA ILE A 210 4.52 8.25 -4.82
C ILE A 210 4.85 9.38 -3.86
N VAL A 211 4.20 9.36 -2.68
CA VAL A 211 4.36 10.35 -1.62
C VAL A 211 4.70 9.66 -0.30
N TYR A 212 5.53 10.27 0.53
CA TYR A 212 5.92 9.69 1.82
C TYR A 212 5.86 10.74 2.93
N PRO A 213 5.15 10.46 4.05
CA PRO A 213 5.29 11.26 5.25
C PRO A 213 6.66 10.97 5.90
N THR A 214 7.44 12.02 6.16
CA THR A 214 8.79 11.88 6.73
C THR A 214 8.73 12.01 8.26
N PRO A 215 9.01 10.94 9.04
CA PRO A 215 8.95 11.00 10.49
C PRO A 215 10.05 11.92 11.07
N ARG A 216 9.78 12.59 12.20
CA ARG A 216 10.73 13.50 12.88
C ARG A 216 11.81 12.72 13.62
N THR A 217 11.44 11.62 14.24
CA THR A 217 12.37 10.71 14.91
C THR A 217 12.01 9.27 14.59
N PHE A 218 12.98 8.37 14.64
CA PHE A 218 12.69 6.94 14.58
C PHE A 218 12.21 6.45 15.94
N THR A 219 11.34 5.45 15.95
CA THR A 219 10.85 4.82 17.17
C THR A 219 11.99 4.30 18.05
N SER A 220 11.80 4.29 19.37
CA SER A 220 12.72 3.65 20.31
C SER A 220 13.04 2.20 19.89
N PRO A 221 14.28 1.70 20.09
CA PRO A 221 14.64 0.32 19.78
C PRO A 221 13.71 -0.75 20.39
N THR A 222 13.08 -0.43 21.53
CA THR A 222 12.11 -1.28 22.23
C THR A 222 10.78 -1.45 21.48
N SER A 223 10.52 -0.65 20.45
CA SER A 223 9.29 -0.67 19.65
C SER A 223 9.46 -1.39 18.32
N TYR A 224 10.61 -2.03 18.07
CA TYR A 224 10.83 -2.81 16.86
C TYR A 224 10.31 -4.25 16.98
N THR A 225 10.00 -4.84 15.83
CA THR A 225 9.64 -6.26 15.72
C THR A 225 10.78 -7.16 16.20
N ILE A 226 10.46 -8.20 16.97
CA ILE A 226 11.43 -9.09 17.60
C ILE A 226 11.28 -10.50 17.02
N GLY A 227 12.43 -11.16 16.80
CA GLY A 227 12.49 -12.53 16.31
C GLY A 227 12.17 -12.70 14.83
N VAL A 228 12.43 -13.90 14.33
CA VAL A 228 12.18 -14.30 12.93
C VAL A 228 11.38 -15.59 12.97
N ARG A 229 10.23 -15.60 12.30
CA ARG A 229 9.42 -16.80 12.04
C ARG A 229 9.76 -17.35 10.66
N GLN A 230 8.80 -17.35 9.73
CA GLN A 230 8.98 -17.89 8.40
C GLN A 230 9.74 -16.89 7.52
N LEU A 231 10.74 -17.40 6.80
CA LEU A 231 11.46 -16.68 5.76
C LEU A 231 10.82 -16.98 4.40
N TYR A 232 10.72 -15.94 3.59
CA TYR A 232 10.18 -15.99 2.24
C TYR A 232 11.18 -15.36 1.27
N SER A 233 11.17 -15.85 0.04
CA SER A 233 11.95 -15.30 -1.07
C SER A 233 11.03 -15.04 -2.25
N LEU A 234 11.05 -13.81 -2.74
CA LEU A 234 10.37 -13.39 -3.95
C LEU A 234 11.40 -13.15 -5.04
N ALA A 235 11.39 -13.98 -6.08
CA ALA A 235 12.21 -13.78 -7.27
C ALA A 235 11.52 -12.78 -8.22
N LEU A 236 12.15 -11.62 -8.46
CA LEU A 236 11.55 -10.55 -9.26
C LEU A 236 11.76 -10.73 -10.76
N ASP A 237 12.65 -11.62 -11.16
CA ASP A 237 12.92 -12.01 -12.55
C ASP A 237 11.70 -12.63 -13.24
N THR A 238 10.85 -13.30 -12.47
CA THR A 238 9.56 -13.84 -12.94
C THR A 238 8.52 -12.76 -13.26
N ILE A 239 8.73 -11.54 -12.79
CA ILE A 239 7.82 -10.41 -13.01
C ILE A 239 8.21 -9.75 -14.34
N SER A 240 7.86 -10.42 -15.44
CA SER A 240 8.10 -9.94 -16.80
C SER A 240 6.87 -9.23 -17.38
N LEU A 241 7.11 -8.19 -18.19
CA LEU A 241 6.09 -7.57 -19.03
C LEU A 241 5.39 -8.64 -19.91
N PRO A 242 4.06 -8.62 -20.08
CA PRO A 242 3.47 -9.22 -21.26
C PRO A 242 4.09 -8.53 -22.48
N SER A 243 4.75 -9.32 -23.34
CA SER A 243 5.27 -8.83 -24.61
C SER A 243 4.10 -8.26 -25.41
N ARG A 244 4.17 -6.97 -25.77
CA ARG A 244 3.23 -6.35 -26.70
C ARG A 244 3.28 -7.12 -28.02
N THR A 245 2.26 -7.92 -28.30
CA THR A 245 1.90 -8.39 -29.65
C THR A 245 1.10 -7.32 -30.36
#